data_AF-A0A5R8ZN86-F1
#
_entry.id   AF-A0A5R8ZN86-F1
#
_cell.length_a   1.000
_cell.length_b   1.000
_cell.length_c   1.000
_cell.angle_alpha   90.00
_cell.angle_beta   90.00
_cell.angle_gamma   90.00
#
_symmetry.space_group_name_H-M   'P 1'
#
loop_
_entity.id
_entity.type
_entity.pdbx_description
1 polymer ?
#
loop_
_entity_poly.entity_id
_entity_poly.type
_entity_poly.pdbx_seq_one_letter_code
_entity_poly.pdbx_strand_id
1 'polypeptide(L)' 'MNAIQTAEFARALYSAHGDKAEAEAAHKMQECEAAGNSDKVQDWKAIRQAIRALRGPNQS' A
#
# COMPACT_ATOMS: atom_id res chain seq x y z
N MET A 1 -3.58 11.38 -1.82
CA MET A 1 -4.75 10.50 -2.10
C MET A 1 -5.82 10.65 -1.02
N ASN A 2 -7.11 10.41 -1.31
CA ASN A 2 -8.16 10.37 -0.27
C ASN A 2 -8.45 8.94 0.24
N ALA A 3 -9.17 8.81 1.37
CA ALA A 3 -9.39 7.52 2.03
C ALA A 3 -10.14 6.47 1.17
N ILE A 4 -11.10 6.90 0.35
CA ILE A 4 -11.85 5.99 -0.54
C ILE A 4 -10.90 5.43 -1.59
N GLN A 5 -10.15 6.30 -2.26
CA GLN A 5 -9.18 5.89 -3.27
C GLN A 5 -8.12 4.94 -2.66
N THR A 6 -7.64 5.23 -1.44
CA THR A 6 -6.68 4.36 -0.75
C THR A 6 -7.26 2.96 -0.52
N ALA A 7 -8.50 2.86 -0.05
CA ALA A 7 -9.14 1.58 0.20
C ALA A 7 -9.37 0.78 -1.10
N GLU A 8 -9.81 1.44 -2.18
CA GLU A 8 -10.01 0.81 -3.49
C GLU A 8 -8.68 0.29 -4.06
N PHE A 9 -7.62 1.10 -4.01
CA PHE A 9 -6.31 0.70 -4.51
C PHE A 9 -5.70 -0.44 -3.68
N ALA A 10 -5.84 -0.38 -2.35
CA ALA A 10 -5.41 -1.46 -1.47
C ALA A 10 -6.16 -2.77 -1.76
N ARG A 11 -7.48 -2.69 -1.97
CA ARG A 11 -8.31 -3.86 -2.33
C ARG A 11 -7.89 -4.44 -3.68
N ALA A 12 -7.66 -3.59 -4.69
CA ALA A 12 -7.20 -4.01 -6.01
C ALA A 12 -5.82 -4.68 -5.94
N LEU A 13 -4.86 -4.06 -5.25
CA LEU A 13 -3.50 -4.60 -5.11
C LEU A 13 -3.50 -5.92 -4.35
N TYR A 14 -4.26 -6.01 -3.25
CA TYR A 14 -4.41 -7.24 -2.47
C TYR A 14 -5.11 -8.35 -3.27
N SER A 15 -6.11 -8.01 -4.09
CA SER A 15 -6.80 -9.00 -4.93
C SER A 15 -5.91 -9.55 -6.05
N ALA A 16 -4.98 -8.73 -6.57
CA ALA A 16 -4.04 -9.13 -7.61
C ALA A 16 -2.82 -9.89 -7.08
N HIS A 17 -2.27 -9.48 -5.93
CA HIS A 17 -0.98 -9.97 -5.42
C HIS A 17 -1.09 -10.80 -4.13
N GLY A 18 -2.26 -10.84 -3.49
CA GLY A 18 -2.47 -11.53 -2.20
C GLY A 18 -1.52 -11.00 -1.12
N ASP A 19 -0.88 -11.93 -0.41
CA ASP A 19 0.08 -11.62 0.66
C ASP A 19 1.29 -10.79 0.19
N LYS A 20 1.62 -10.83 -1.11
CA LYS A 20 2.72 -10.03 -1.68
C LYS A 20 2.37 -8.56 -1.82
N ALA A 21 1.10 -8.18 -1.76
CA ALA A 21 0.66 -6.80 -1.97
C ALA A 21 1.31 -5.80 -1.02
N GLU A 22 1.56 -6.19 0.24
CA GLU A 22 2.25 -5.32 1.19
C GLU A 22 3.71 -5.07 0.81
N ALA A 23 4.40 -6.10 0.32
CA ALA A 23 5.78 -6.01 -0.13
C ALA A 23 5.89 -5.13 -1.39
N GLU A 24 4.96 -5.27 -2.33
CA GLU A 24 4.88 -4.42 -3.53
C GLU A 24 4.67 -2.94 -3.16
N ALA A 25 3.74 -2.66 -2.22
CA ALA A 25 3.51 -1.31 -1.73
C ALA A 25 4.75 -0.73 -1.02
N ALA A 26 5.49 -1.56 -0.27
CA ALA A 26 6.74 -1.15 0.38
C ALA A 26 7.86 -0.85 -0.65
N HIS A 27 8.00 -1.68 -1.68
CA HIS A 27 8.96 -1.45 -2.77
C HIS A 27 8.67 -0.13 -3.50
N LYS A 28 7.39 0.10 -3.86
CA LYS A 28 6.99 1.36 -4.52
C LYS A 28 7.22 2.59 -3.66
N MET A 29 7.06 2.47 -2.36
CA MET A 29 7.39 3.53 -1.40
C MET A 29 8.90 3.87 -1.46
N GLN A 30 9.77 2.86 -1.45
CA GLN A 30 11.22 3.05 -1.57
C GLN A 30 11.62 3.67 -2.92
N GLU A 31 11.00 3.22 -4.03
CA GLU A 31 11.21 3.83 -5.35
C GLU A 31 10.81 5.31 -5.37
N CYS A 32 9.71 5.67 -4.72
CA CYS A 32 9.27 7.07 -4.62
C CYS A 32 10.18 7.91 -3.73
N GLU A 33 10.71 7.34 -2.65
CA GLU A 33 11.68 7.99 -1.77
C GLU A 33 13.00 8.26 -2.51
N ALA A 34 13.52 7.26 -3.24
CA ALA A 34 14.71 7.42 -4.07
C ALA A 34 14.52 8.46 -5.19
N ALA A 35 13.30 8.60 -5.70
CA ALA A 35 12.93 9.62 -6.70
C ALA A 35 12.63 11.00 -6.08
N GLY A 36 12.70 11.17 -4.76
CA GLY A 36 12.40 12.42 -4.05
C GLY A 36 10.90 12.80 -4.04
N ASN A 37 10.02 11.87 -4.38
CA ASN A 37 8.58 12.13 -4.49
C ASN A 37 7.86 11.85 -3.16
N SER A 38 7.97 12.80 -2.24
CA SER A 38 7.43 12.69 -0.87
C SER A 38 5.91 12.49 -0.82
N ASP A 39 5.15 13.05 -1.77
CA ASP A 39 3.69 12.89 -1.83
C ASP A 39 3.33 11.44 -2.14
N LYS A 40 4.01 10.83 -3.11
CA LYS A 40 3.80 9.42 -3.44
C LYS A 40 4.24 8.49 -2.32
N VAL A 41 5.28 8.85 -1.56
CA VAL A 41 5.67 8.10 -0.35
C VAL A 41 4.52 8.05 0.65
N GLN A 42 3.82 9.17 0.89
CA GLN A 42 2.66 9.20 1.79
C GLN A 42 1.49 8.37 1.25
N ASP A 43 1.22 8.45 -0.06
CA ASP A 43 0.16 7.65 -0.69
C ASP A 43 0.44 6.14 -0.56
N TRP A 44 1.67 5.68 -0.85
CA TRP A 44 2.06 4.28 -0.69
C TRP A 44 2.04 3.82 0.76
N LYS A 45 2.41 4.70 1.69
CA LYS A 45 2.29 4.43 3.14
C LYS A 45 0.83 4.20 3.53
N ALA A 46 -0.10 5.03 3.06
CA ALA A 46 -1.53 4.86 3.33
C ALA A 46 -2.09 3.57 2.73
N ILE A 47 -1.74 3.26 1.48
CA ILE A 47 -2.12 2.01 0.79
C ILE A 47 -1.63 0.79 1.56
N ARG A 48 -0.36 0.80 2.01
CA ARG A 48 0.22 -0.31 2.77
C ARG A 48 -0.51 -0.56 4.09
N GLN A 49 -0.91 0.49 4.81
CA GLN A 49 -1.71 0.35 6.03
C GLN A 49 -3.10 -0.23 5.75
N ALA A 50 -3.75 0.19 4.66
CA ALA A 50 -5.02 -0.39 4.25
C ALA A 50 -4.90 -1.87 3.87
N ILE A 51 -3.81 -2.28 3.19
CA ILE A 51 -3.54 -3.70 2.88
C ILE A 51 -3.37 -4.53 4.17
N ARG A 52 -2.66 -4.00 5.17
CA ARG A 52 -2.54 -4.67 6.48
C ARG A 52 -3.89 -4.85 7.16
N ALA A 53 -4.77 -3.85 7.08
CA ALA A 53 -6.13 -3.96 7.59
C ALA A 53 -6.95 -5.04 6.86
N LEU A 54 -6.74 -5.23 5.54
CA LEU A 54 -7.40 -6.27 4.75
C LEU A 54 -6.95 -7.70 5.09
N ARG A 55 -5.67 -7.90 5.45
CA ARG A 55 -5.16 -9.21 5.92
C ARG A 55 -5.79 -9.65 7.25
N GLY A 56 -6.34 -8.71 8.00
CA GLY A 56 -6.92 -8.94 9.33
C GLY A 56 -5.85 -9.17 10.41
N PRO A 57 -6.24 -9.14 11.70
CA PRO A 57 -5.32 -9.19 12.83
C PRO A 57 -4.56 -10.53 13.03
N ASN A 58 -4.78 -11.54 12.19
CA ASN A 58 -4.21 -12.89 12.37
C ASN A 58 -3.05 -13.24 11.44
N GLN A 59 -2.45 -12.26 10.77
CA GLN A 59 -1.31 -12.44 9.89
C GLN A 59 -0.15 -11.54 10.34
N SER A 60 0.30 -11.74 11.59
CA SER A 60 1.56 -11.16 12.12
C SER A 60 2.74 -12.03 11.71
#